data_AF-A0A0A0ER27-F1
#
_entry.id   AF-A0A0A0ER27-F1
#
_cell.length_a   1.000
_cell.length_b   1.000
_cell.length_c   1.000
_cell.angle_alpha   90.00
_cell.angle_beta   90.00
_cell.angle_gamma   90.00
#
_symmetry.space_group_name_H-M   'P 1'
#
loop_
_entity.id
_entity.type
_entity.pdbx_description
1 polymer ?
#
loop_
_entity_poly.entity_id
_entity_poly.type
_entity_poly.pdbx_seq_one_letter_code
_entity_poly.pdbx_strand_id
1 'polypeptide(L)'
;MPWLERLPYVWLLIVKWALAGWRPEDDRPDPSDEDINSIVQTTWDAMGHLLRVEGQPTIFMRRMALQQIWLQRKFDTSAIPRQFRILGELMVGSAATERFRQRYGLTPAEFSVVMMHMVADAGDLLDRPALSELRPGTPRTREHWVAVREILDRTVPQLQREFSDMEARNTPAEVEVCEQSPLVRTPFIASRNLGPVCIHPILLFRLLETVLFDLARGIDSRPFMNEFGPAFENYLAEVLEDLNVQVIREDELSRRLIGVGQVVDFAVASDDALVLIDAKGIEGHYDELYHNLPEELAARLRTSLLRAVDQAIATVARLPADLRRNAIYFLCVTFKQVVVTDGLALRELTVGTTEWAHPRWDSNVLTPARMLFPSAFEFESIVALAKTQQVPISQVVCDIVADNDNPGARKLLLEQHVMGRRAPLDAPAVIQWAANRLRQ
;
A
#
# COMPACT_ATOMS: atom_id res chain seq x y z
N MET A 1 8.20 -23.75 8.64
CA MET A 1 7.92 -23.56 10.08
C MET A 1 6.41 -23.51 10.26
N PRO A 2 5.76 -24.56 10.78
CA PRO A 2 4.29 -24.64 10.86
C PRO A 2 3.61 -23.54 11.70
N TRP A 3 4.39 -22.81 12.52
CA TRP A 3 3.87 -21.83 13.47
C TRP A 3 3.61 -20.44 12.88
N LEU A 4 4.43 -19.97 11.93
CA LEU A 4 4.20 -18.72 11.17
C LEU A 4 2.97 -18.83 10.26
N GLU A 5 2.53 -20.04 9.92
CA GLU A 5 1.37 -20.28 9.06
C GLU A 5 0.03 -20.05 9.78
N ARG A 6 0.00 -20.05 11.13
CA ARG A 6 -1.24 -19.91 11.92
C ARG A 6 -1.46 -18.51 12.49
N LEU A 7 -0.43 -17.94 13.14
CA LEU A 7 -0.53 -16.65 13.84
C LEU A 7 0.69 -15.75 13.54
N PRO A 8 0.99 -15.46 12.26
CA PRO A 8 2.25 -14.79 11.89
C PRO A 8 2.46 -13.45 12.59
N TYR A 9 1.40 -12.68 12.81
CA TYR A 9 1.47 -11.40 13.49
C TYR A 9 1.81 -11.50 14.99
N VAL A 10 1.32 -12.55 15.69
CA VAL A 10 1.68 -12.81 17.10
C VAL A 10 3.17 -13.10 17.20
N TRP A 11 3.65 -13.96 16.31
CA TRP A 11 5.06 -14.32 16.31
C TRP A 11 5.99 -13.18 15.95
N LEU A 12 5.63 -12.36 14.97
CA LEU A 12 6.44 -11.19 14.60
C LEU A 12 6.52 -10.18 15.76
N LEU A 13 5.46 -10.06 16.56
CA LEU A 13 5.46 -9.25 17.78
C LEU A 13 6.36 -9.87 18.87
N ILE A 14 6.26 -11.18 19.10
CA ILE A 14 7.13 -11.89 20.05
C ILE A 14 8.61 -11.75 19.63
N VAL A 15 8.94 -11.87 18.35
CA VAL A 15 10.31 -11.67 17.85
C VAL A 15 10.78 -10.24 18.10
N LYS A 16 9.93 -9.23 17.87
CA LYS A 16 10.23 -7.83 18.18
C LYS A 16 10.59 -7.67 19.67
N TRP A 17 9.75 -8.15 20.58
CA TRP A 17 9.98 -8.06 22.03
C TRP A 17 11.21 -8.85 22.47
N ALA A 18 11.40 -10.06 21.94
CA ALA A 18 12.55 -10.89 22.24
C ALA A 18 13.86 -10.18 21.83
N LEU A 19 13.90 -9.57 20.64
CA LEU A 19 15.05 -8.82 20.17
C LEU A 19 15.26 -7.53 20.96
N ALA A 20 14.20 -6.80 21.31
CA ALA A 20 14.29 -5.58 22.12
C ALA A 20 14.81 -5.85 23.54
N GLY A 21 14.42 -6.99 24.12
CA GLY A 21 14.82 -7.44 25.46
C GLY A 21 16.10 -8.27 25.49
N TRP A 22 16.67 -8.64 24.34
CA TRP A 22 17.87 -9.47 24.25
C TRP A 22 19.11 -8.68 24.69
N ARG A 23 19.98 -9.34 25.45
CA ARG A 23 21.31 -8.82 25.79
C ARG A 23 22.36 -9.89 25.49
N PRO A 24 23.53 -9.53 24.91
CA PRO A 24 24.58 -10.51 24.61
C PRO A 24 25.10 -11.28 25.83
N GLU A 25 25.01 -10.67 27.02
CA GLU A 25 25.50 -11.19 28.29
C GLU A 25 24.44 -12.03 29.03
N ASP A 26 23.21 -12.12 28.51
CA ASP A 26 22.12 -12.84 29.17
C ASP A 26 22.34 -14.36 29.07
N ASP A 27 22.74 -14.99 30.17
CA ASP A 27 22.83 -16.45 30.32
C ASP A 27 21.47 -17.06 30.70
N ARG A 28 20.46 -16.82 29.87
CA ARG A 28 19.11 -17.38 30.07
C ARG A 28 19.07 -18.79 29.50
N PRO A 29 18.40 -19.74 30.19
CA PRO A 29 18.19 -21.07 29.63
C PRO A 29 17.38 -20.97 28.33
N ASP A 30 17.65 -21.88 27.40
CA ASP A 30 16.82 -22.03 26.20
C ASP A 30 15.37 -22.32 26.63
N PRO A 31 14.37 -21.62 26.06
CA PRO A 31 12.98 -21.83 26.44
C PRO A 31 12.53 -23.24 26.02
N SER A 32 11.75 -23.89 26.88
CA SER A 32 11.08 -25.14 26.53
C SER A 32 9.92 -24.90 25.57
N ASP A 33 9.41 -25.96 24.94
CA ASP A 33 8.19 -25.89 24.12
C ASP A 33 6.98 -25.39 24.93
N GLU A 34 6.92 -25.69 26.23
CA GLU A 34 5.86 -25.22 27.13
C GLU A 34 5.97 -23.70 27.36
N ASP A 35 7.18 -23.18 27.56
CA ASP A 35 7.43 -21.74 27.70
C ASP A 35 7.01 -20.99 26.44
N ILE A 36 7.39 -21.52 25.27
CA ILE A 36 7.03 -20.93 23.97
C ILE A 36 5.51 -20.92 23.78
N ASN A 37 4.82 -22.04 24.04
CA ASN A 37 3.37 -22.11 23.92
C ASN A 37 2.66 -21.17 24.90
N SER A 38 3.17 -21.07 26.13
CA SER A 38 2.65 -20.16 27.16
C SER A 38 2.77 -18.69 26.74
N ILE A 39 3.93 -18.28 26.20
CA ILE A 39 4.15 -16.92 25.70
C ILE A 39 3.21 -16.61 24.53
N VAL A 40 3.08 -17.53 23.57
CA VAL A 40 2.20 -17.35 22.40
C VAL A 40 0.74 -17.22 22.80
N GLN A 41 0.26 -18.11 23.66
CA GLN A 41 -1.12 -18.09 24.13
C GLN A 41 -1.41 -16.81 24.94
N THR A 42 -0.51 -16.44 25.84
CA THR A 42 -0.65 -15.21 26.65
C THR A 42 -0.66 -13.96 25.78
N THR A 43 0.19 -13.91 24.76
CA THR A 43 0.23 -12.79 23.79
C THR A 43 -1.08 -12.73 23.00
N TRP A 44 -1.55 -13.87 22.51
CA TRP A 44 -2.81 -13.97 21.77
C TRP A 44 -4.02 -13.49 22.60
N ASP A 45 -4.12 -13.95 23.85
CA ASP A 45 -5.20 -13.56 24.75
C ASP A 45 -5.13 -12.05 25.09
N ALA A 46 -3.94 -11.53 25.39
CA ALA A 46 -3.72 -10.12 25.67
C ALA A 46 -4.14 -9.23 24.48
N MET A 47 -3.79 -9.63 23.26
CA MET A 47 -4.22 -8.91 22.06
C MET A 47 -5.74 -8.90 21.89
N GLY A 48 -6.42 -10.02 22.14
CA GLY A 48 -7.88 -10.08 22.12
C GLY A 48 -8.53 -9.06 23.05
N HIS A 49 -7.93 -8.82 24.22
CA HIS A 49 -8.36 -7.79 25.16
C HIS A 49 -8.04 -6.36 24.67
N LEU A 50 -6.82 -6.11 24.18
CA LEU A 50 -6.36 -4.78 23.75
C LEU A 50 -7.08 -4.25 22.50
N LEU A 51 -7.48 -5.15 21.60
CA LEU A 51 -8.13 -4.78 20.36
C LEU A 51 -9.60 -4.37 20.57
N ARG A 52 -10.24 -4.86 21.63
CA ARG A 52 -11.66 -4.65 21.90
C ARG A 52 -11.95 -3.19 22.22
N VAL A 53 -12.91 -2.61 21.50
CA VAL A 53 -13.44 -1.26 21.78
C VAL A 53 -14.92 -1.38 22.11
N GLU A 54 -15.30 -0.98 23.33
CA GLU A 54 -16.69 -1.08 23.78
C GLU A 54 -17.64 -0.28 22.89
N GLY A 55 -18.74 -0.93 22.47
CA GLY A 55 -19.75 -0.31 21.60
C GLY A 55 -19.31 -0.06 20.15
N GLN A 56 -18.09 -0.43 19.76
CA GLN A 56 -17.53 -0.12 18.43
C GLN A 56 -16.96 -1.37 17.71
N PRO A 57 -17.83 -2.32 17.30
CA PRO A 57 -17.39 -3.56 16.66
C PRO A 57 -16.67 -3.34 15.32
N THR A 58 -17.00 -2.28 14.58
CA THR A 58 -16.34 -1.94 13.31
C THR A 58 -14.87 -1.56 13.49
N ILE A 59 -14.56 -0.79 14.55
CA ILE A 59 -13.17 -0.42 14.89
C ILE A 59 -12.39 -1.65 15.35
N PHE A 60 -12.98 -2.52 16.16
CA PHE A 60 -12.36 -3.81 16.53
C PHE A 60 -12.04 -4.66 15.29
N MET A 61 -13.01 -4.85 14.39
CA MET A 61 -12.82 -5.62 13.16
C MET A 61 -11.75 -5.00 12.25
N ARG A 62 -11.71 -3.68 12.15
CA ARG A 62 -10.65 -2.97 11.44
C ARG A 62 -9.29 -3.25 12.06
N ARG A 63 -9.11 -3.07 13.38
CA ARG A 63 -7.81 -3.33 14.03
C ARG A 63 -7.31 -4.77 13.79
N MET A 64 -8.21 -5.75 13.92
CA MET A 64 -7.91 -7.15 13.58
C MET A 64 -7.48 -7.31 12.11
N ALA A 65 -8.21 -6.68 11.20
CA ALA A 65 -7.92 -6.74 9.77
C ALA A 65 -6.54 -6.14 9.44
N LEU A 66 -6.21 -4.98 9.99
CA LEU A 66 -4.96 -4.27 9.74
C LEU A 66 -3.73 -5.08 10.14
N GLN A 67 -3.84 -5.87 11.20
CA GLN A 67 -2.74 -6.69 11.68
C GLN A 67 -2.50 -7.92 10.78
N GLN A 68 -3.55 -8.47 10.18
CA GLN A 68 -3.50 -9.79 9.54
C GLN A 68 -3.55 -9.75 8.02
N ILE A 69 -4.32 -8.82 7.44
CA ILE A 69 -4.65 -8.82 6.02
C ILE A 69 -3.37 -8.73 5.18
N TRP A 70 -2.44 -7.85 5.54
CA TRP A 70 -1.18 -7.73 4.80
C TRP A 70 -0.37 -9.03 4.84
N LEU A 71 -0.50 -9.89 5.86
CA LEU A 71 0.15 -11.21 5.90
C LEU A 71 -0.60 -12.31 5.11
N GLN A 72 -1.80 -12.03 4.62
CA GLN A 72 -2.62 -13.00 3.89
C GLN A 72 -2.75 -12.68 2.39
N ARG A 73 -2.35 -11.47 1.98
CA ARG A 73 -2.37 -11.06 0.57
C ARG A 73 -1.40 -11.90 -0.25
N LYS A 74 -1.67 -12.05 -1.54
CA LYS A 74 -0.67 -12.56 -2.48
C LYS A 74 0.41 -11.48 -2.69
N PHE A 75 1.59 -11.88 -3.16
CA PHE A 75 2.58 -10.91 -3.60
C PHE A 75 2.07 -10.23 -4.88
N ASP A 76 2.10 -8.90 -4.91
CA ASP A 76 1.82 -8.13 -6.12
C ASP A 76 3.03 -8.18 -7.06
N THR A 77 2.97 -9.06 -8.06
CA THR A 77 4.02 -9.19 -9.08
C THR A 77 4.16 -7.95 -9.97
N SER A 78 3.17 -7.06 -9.98
CA SER A 78 3.24 -5.78 -10.69
C SER A 78 3.97 -4.70 -9.90
N ALA A 79 4.25 -4.92 -8.61
CA ALA A 79 4.81 -3.86 -7.76
C ALA A 79 6.24 -3.45 -8.13
N ILE A 80 7.08 -4.39 -8.56
CA ILE A 80 8.44 -4.05 -9.02
C ILE A 80 8.40 -3.35 -10.38
N PRO A 81 7.70 -3.88 -11.42
CA PRO A 81 7.51 -3.16 -12.68
C PRO A 81 6.89 -1.76 -12.52
N ARG A 82 5.94 -1.58 -11.61
CA ARG A 82 5.35 -0.27 -11.27
C ARG A 82 6.39 0.69 -10.73
N GLN A 83 7.16 0.28 -9.72
CA GLN A 83 8.22 1.12 -9.15
C GLN A 83 9.31 1.42 -10.20
N PHE A 84 9.67 0.44 -11.03
CA PHE A 84 10.58 0.65 -12.15
C PHE A 84 10.04 1.68 -13.14
N ARG A 85 8.76 1.58 -13.54
CA ARG A 85 8.15 2.53 -14.46
C ARG A 85 8.17 3.95 -13.89
N ILE A 86 7.76 4.13 -12.64
CA ILE A 86 7.67 5.45 -12.03
C ILE A 86 9.07 6.00 -11.72
N LEU A 87 9.86 5.29 -10.92
CA LEU A 87 11.12 5.79 -10.35
C LEU A 87 12.32 5.56 -11.27
N GLY A 88 12.30 4.49 -12.07
CA GLY A 88 13.38 4.13 -12.99
C GLY A 88 13.26 4.76 -14.37
N GLU A 89 12.04 5.07 -14.83
CA GLU A 89 11.81 5.60 -16.18
C GLU A 89 11.17 6.99 -16.19
N LEU A 90 10.01 7.19 -15.57
CA LEU A 90 9.31 8.48 -15.62
C LEU A 90 10.06 9.58 -14.85
N MET A 91 10.75 9.21 -13.77
CA MET A 91 11.56 10.14 -12.98
C MET A 91 13.03 10.17 -13.40
N VAL A 92 13.42 9.51 -14.50
CA VAL A 92 14.83 9.44 -14.91
C VAL A 92 15.43 10.85 -15.11
N GLY A 93 16.60 11.09 -14.54
CA GLY A 93 17.28 12.38 -14.62
C GLY A 93 16.73 13.47 -13.69
N SER A 94 15.70 13.17 -12.90
CA SER A 94 15.22 14.05 -11.83
C SER A 94 16.24 14.17 -10.69
N ALA A 95 16.14 15.25 -9.90
CA ALA A 95 17.04 15.46 -8.79
C ALA A 95 16.86 14.38 -7.69
N ALA A 96 15.65 13.85 -7.51
CA ALA A 96 15.42 12.73 -6.60
C ALA A 96 16.16 11.46 -7.03
N THR A 97 16.12 11.09 -8.31
CA THR A 97 16.82 9.89 -8.79
C THR A 97 18.34 10.03 -8.68
N GLU A 98 18.87 11.24 -8.87
CA GLU A 98 20.29 11.53 -8.68
C GLU A 98 20.69 11.45 -7.20
N ARG A 99 19.87 12.00 -6.28
CA ARG A 99 20.10 11.84 -4.83
C ARG A 99 20.07 10.37 -4.41
N PHE A 100 19.14 9.59 -4.96
CA PHE A 100 19.06 8.14 -4.72
C PHE A 100 20.37 7.45 -5.14
N ARG A 101 20.85 7.74 -6.35
CA ARG A 101 22.11 7.21 -6.88
C ARG A 101 23.31 7.60 -6.03
N GLN A 102 23.38 8.86 -5.59
CA GLN A 102 24.45 9.34 -4.71
C GLN A 102 24.41 8.67 -3.33
N ARG A 103 23.21 8.42 -2.79
CA ARG A 103 23.05 7.82 -1.46
C ARG A 103 23.36 6.33 -1.43
N TYR A 104 22.93 5.58 -2.44
CA TYR A 104 22.94 4.13 -2.45
C TYR A 104 23.93 3.51 -3.46
N GLY A 105 24.53 4.31 -4.34
CA GLY A 105 25.52 3.84 -5.30
C GLY A 105 24.94 3.16 -6.56
N LEU A 106 23.62 3.15 -6.73
CA LEU A 106 22.92 2.61 -7.89
C LEU A 106 21.63 3.39 -8.17
N THR A 107 21.18 3.38 -9.41
CA THR A 107 19.92 4.01 -9.84
C THR A 107 18.69 3.19 -9.39
N PRO A 108 17.49 3.80 -9.33
CA PRO A 108 16.26 3.06 -9.06
C PRO A 108 15.98 1.93 -10.09
N ALA A 109 16.41 2.13 -11.34
CA ALA A 109 16.32 1.12 -12.39
C ALA A 109 17.18 -0.12 -12.07
N GLU A 110 18.45 0.10 -11.72
CA GLU A 110 19.38 -0.98 -11.35
C GLU A 110 18.93 -1.71 -10.07
N PHE A 111 18.40 -0.97 -9.10
CA PHE A 111 17.84 -1.55 -7.89
C PHE A 111 16.63 -2.44 -8.22
N SER A 112 15.77 -2.03 -9.15
CA SER A 112 14.61 -2.83 -9.61
C SER A 112 15.03 -4.17 -10.22
N VAL A 113 16.16 -4.21 -10.94
CA VAL A 113 16.74 -5.47 -11.46
C VAL A 113 17.15 -6.40 -10.31
N VAL A 114 17.79 -5.87 -9.26
CA VAL A 114 18.13 -6.67 -8.07
C VAL A 114 16.87 -7.21 -7.39
N MET A 115 15.83 -6.39 -7.25
CA MET A 115 14.55 -6.84 -6.68
C MET A 115 13.91 -7.98 -7.49
N MET A 116 13.92 -7.91 -8.82
CA MET A 116 13.39 -8.98 -9.67
C MET A 116 14.18 -10.28 -9.53
N HIS A 117 15.52 -10.20 -9.42
CA HIS A 117 16.32 -11.40 -9.09
C HIS A 117 15.96 -11.97 -7.72
N MET A 118 15.72 -11.13 -6.70
CA MET A 118 15.30 -11.60 -5.37
C MET A 118 13.95 -12.32 -5.41
N VAL A 119 12.98 -11.81 -6.18
CA VAL A 119 11.69 -12.49 -6.38
C VAL A 119 11.86 -13.83 -7.08
N ALA A 120 12.66 -13.88 -8.15
CA ALA A 120 12.92 -15.11 -8.88
C ALA A 120 13.61 -16.16 -8.01
N ASP A 121 14.60 -15.76 -7.20
CA ASP A 121 15.27 -16.65 -6.25
C ASP A 121 14.33 -17.14 -5.16
N ALA A 122 13.46 -16.28 -4.65
CA ALA A 122 12.40 -16.71 -3.74
C ALA A 122 11.42 -17.68 -4.42
N GLY A 123 11.16 -17.49 -5.72
CA GLY A 123 10.41 -18.42 -6.56
C GLY A 123 11.03 -19.81 -6.58
N ASP A 124 12.33 -19.90 -6.87
CA ASP A 124 13.06 -21.17 -6.90
C ASP A 124 13.09 -21.85 -5.53
N LEU A 125 13.34 -21.08 -4.47
CA LEU A 125 13.39 -21.60 -3.10
C LEU A 125 12.03 -22.10 -2.58
N LEU A 126 10.94 -21.51 -3.07
CA LEU A 126 9.57 -21.85 -2.64
C LEU A 126 8.84 -22.77 -3.62
N ASP A 127 9.53 -23.27 -4.64
CA ASP A 127 8.95 -24.07 -5.74
C ASP A 127 7.73 -23.38 -6.38
N ARG A 128 7.92 -22.12 -6.79
CA ARG A 128 6.91 -21.27 -7.44
C ARG A 128 7.39 -20.84 -8.83
N PRO A 129 7.17 -21.67 -9.87
CA PRO A 129 7.66 -21.41 -11.23
C PRO A 129 7.26 -20.03 -11.78
N ALA A 130 6.04 -19.58 -11.52
CA ALA A 130 5.56 -18.27 -11.96
C ALA A 130 6.38 -17.08 -11.41
N LEU A 131 7.01 -17.22 -10.23
CA LEU A 131 7.92 -16.22 -9.70
C LEU A 131 9.33 -16.40 -10.26
N SER A 132 9.80 -17.64 -10.42
CA SER A 132 11.09 -17.96 -11.03
C SER A 132 11.22 -17.40 -12.45
N GLU A 133 10.15 -17.45 -13.24
CA GLU A 133 10.07 -16.93 -14.61
C GLU A 133 10.19 -15.40 -14.70
N LEU A 134 10.11 -14.68 -13.57
CA LEU A 134 10.34 -13.23 -13.51
C LEU A 134 11.83 -12.87 -13.54
N ARG A 135 12.75 -13.85 -13.55
CA ARG A 135 14.20 -13.62 -13.53
C ARG A 135 14.63 -12.68 -14.68
N PRO A 136 15.36 -11.59 -14.38
CA PRO A 136 15.95 -10.75 -15.41
C PRO A 136 17.01 -11.49 -16.24
N GLY A 137 17.07 -11.19 -17.55
CA GLY A 137 18.17 -11.58 -18.42
C GLY A 137 19.46 -10.81 -18.13
N THR A 138 19.34 -9.60 -17.56
CA THR A 138 20.48 -8.81 -17.08
C THR A 138 21.27 -9.58 -16.00
N PRO A 139 22.59 -9.79 -16.18
CA PRO A 139 23.43 -10.50 -15.21
C PRO A 139 23.48 -9.84 -13.84
N ARG A 140 23.82 -10.63 -12.82
CA ARG A 140 24.03 -10.13 -11.46
C ARG A 140 25.31 -9.31 -11.37
N THR A 141 25.18 -8.01 -11.14
CA THR A 141 26.31 -7.12 -10.82
C THR A 141 26.62 -7.19 -9.34
N ARG A 142 27.84 -7.63 -8.98
CA ARG A 142 28.25 -7.83 -7.58
C ARG A 142 28.09 -6.56 -6.75
N GLU A 143 28.44 -5.42 -7.31
CA GLU A 143 28.40 -4.10 -6.66
C GLU A 143 26.97 -3.72 -6.28
N HIS A 144 26.00 -3.96 -7.19
CA HIS A 144 24.59 -3.70 -6.92
C HIS A 144 24.05 -4.59 -5.79
N TRP A 145 24.44 -5.87 -5.76
CA TRP A 145 24.06 -6.77 -4.67
C TRP A 145 24.64 -6.36 -3.33
N VAL A 146 25.91 -5.91 -3.30
CA VAL A 146 26.52 -5.40 -2.06
C VAL A 146 25.75 -4.18 -1.56
N ALA A 147 25.46 -3.21 -2.44
CA ALA A 147 24.71 -2.01 -2.07
C ALA A 147 23.31 -2.32 -1.52
N VAL A 148 22.56 -3.21 -2.18
CA VAL A 148 21.21 -3.60 -1.72
C VAL A 148 21.28 -4.36 -0.39
N ARG A 149 22.29 -5.22 -0.20
CA ARG A 149 22.47 -5.94 1.07
C ARG A 149 22.80 -5.01 2.24
N GLU A 150 23.60 -3.97 2.03
CA GLU A 150 23.86 -2.96 3.07
C GLU A 150 22.57 -2.26 3.53
N ILE A 151 21.57 -2.17 2.65
CA ILE A 151 20.28 -1.56 2.96
C ILE A 151 19.37 -2.54 3.72
N LEU A 152 19.29 -3.80 3.28
CA LEU A 152 18.28 -4.76 3.73
C LEU A 152 18.74 -5.70 4.86
N ASP A 153 20.03 -6.00 4.93
CA ASP A 153 20.57 -6.92 5.93
C ASP A 153 20.74 -6.20 7.28
N ARG A 154 20.36 -6.87 8.37
CA ARG A 154 20.66 -6.41 9.73
C ARG A 154 21.27 -7.51 10.57
N THR A 155 22.27 -7.16 11.38
CA THR A 155 22.75 -8.06 12.43
C THR A 155 21.79 -8.05 13.63
N VAL A 156 21.79 -9.11 14.44
CA VAL A 156 21.00 -9.17 15.68
C VAL A 156 21.27 -7.96 16.61
N PRO A 157 22.53 -7.51 16.83
CA PRO A 157 22.78 -6.30 17.62
C PRO A 157 22.29 -4.99 16.99
N GLN A 158 22.10 -4.94 15.66
CA GLN A 158 21.46 -3.77 15.03
C GLN A 158 19.96 -3.80 15.27
N LEU A 159 19.30 -4.94 15.04
CA LEU A 159 17.87 -5.09 15.29
C LEU A 159 17.52 -4.86 16.76
N GLN A 160 18.34 -5.36 17.70
CA GLN A 160 18.14 -5.11 19.12
C GLN A 160 18.17 -3.61 19.43
N ARG A 161 19.16 -2.87 18.95
CA ARG A 161 19.22 -1.40 19.14
C ARG A 161 18.02 -0.70 18.53
N GLU A 162 17.70 -1.00 17.28
CA GLU A 162 16.55 -0.41 16.58
C GLU A 162 15.24 -0.67 17.36
N PHE A 163 15.03 -1.88 17.87
CA PHE A 163 13.80 -2.22 18.59
C PHE A 163 13.79 -1.71 20.02
N SER A 164 14.91 -1.70 20.73
CA SER A 164 15.01 -1.04 22.04
C SER A 164 14.72 0.47 21.93
N ASP A 165 15.19 1.13 20.87
CA ASP A 165 14.90 2.55 20.61
C ASP A 165 13.42 2.77 20.27
N MET A 166 12.73 1.79 19.67
CA MET A 166 11.29 1.83 19.46
C MET A 166 10.52 1.65 20.77
N GLU A 167 10.90 0.67 21.60
CA GLU A 167 10.28 0.43 22.91
C GLU A 167 10.45 1.64 23.85
N ALA A 168 11.58 2.34 23.77
CA ALA A 168 11.83 3.56 24.53
C ALA A 168 10.86 4.70 24.20
N ARG A 169 10.15 4.65 23.05
CA ARG A 169 9.11 5.62 22.70
C ARG A 169 7.80 5.40 23.46
N ASN A 170 7.68 4.29 24.19
CA ASN A 170 6.55 3.93 25.02
C ASN A 170 5.21 4.00 24.26
N THR A 171 5.19 3.41 23.06
CA THR A 171 3.97 3.26 22.25
C THR A 171 2.91 2.54 23.08
N PRO A 172 1.65 3.03 23.13
CA PRO A 172 0.58 2.33 23.84
C PRO A 172 0.39 0.91 23.32
N ALA A 173 0.20 -0.06 24.21
CA ALA A 173 0.11 -1.48 23.85
C ALA A 173 -1.01 -1.76 22.84
N GLU A 174 -2.14 -1.05 22.94
CA GLU A 174 -3.25 -1.14 22.00
C GLU A 174 -2.91 -0.67 20.58
N VAL A 175 -1.92 0.22 20.44
CA VAL A 175 -1.41 0.68 19.13
C VAL A 175 -0.41 -0.34 18.62
N GLU A 176 0.53 -0.76 19.46
CA GLU A 176 1.60 -1.70 19.10
C GLU A 176 1.05 -3.02 18.51
N VAL A 177 0.01 -3.58 19.12
CA VAL A 177 -0.61 -4.82 18.62
C VAL A 177 -1.29 -4.65 17.26
N CYS A 178 -1.53 -3.41 16.80
CA CYS A 178 -2.09 -3.12 15.47
C CYS A 178 -1.02 -2.77 14.43
N GLU A 179 0.24 -2.57 14.85
CA GLU A 179 1.31 -2.12 13.96
C GLU A 179 1.73 -3.22 12.97
N GLN A 180 2.15 -2.79 11.78
CA GLN A 180 2.91 -3.66 10.90
C GLN A 180 4.26 -3.96 11.54
N SER A 181 4.70 -5.22 11.50
CA SER A 181 5.99 -5.57 12.08
C SER A 181 7.13 -4.75 11.45
N PRO A 182 8.01 -4.12 12.25
CA PRO A 182 9.15 -3.38 11.73
C PRO A 182 10.13 -4.28 10.95
N LEU A 183 10.07 -5.60 11.16
CA LEU A 183 10.84 -6.60 10.40
C LEU A 183 10.50 -6.62 8.90
N VAL A 184 9.38 -6.03 8.48
CA VAL A 184 9.12 -5.79 7.04
C VAL A 184 10.22 -4.94 6.42
N ARG A 185 10.78 -3.96 7.15
CA ARG A 185 11.85 -3.09 6.62
C ARG A 185 13.22 -3.78 6.56
N THR A 186 13.38 -4.91 7.27
CA THR A 186 14.65 -5.61 7.47
C THR A 186 14.44 -7.14 7.38
N PRO A 187 14.06 -7.66 6.21
CA PRO A 187 13.63 -9.05 6.06
C PRO A 187 14.78 -10.06 6.17
N PHE A 188 16.03 -9.61 6.27
CA PHE A 188 17.22 -10.44 6.34
C PHE A 188 18.03 -10.20 7.62
N ILE A 189 18.40 -11.29 8.28
CA ILE A 189 19.37 -11.29 9.37
C ILE A 189 20.75 -11.65 8.82
N ALA A 190 21.71 -10.75 8.97
CA ALA A 190 23.11 -11.01 8.67
C ALA A 190 23.71 -11.95 9.72
N SER A 191 23.87 -13.23 9.37
CA SER A 191 24.61 -14.21 10.18
C SER A 191 26.06 -14.31 9.72
N ARG A 192 27.00 -14.30 10.66
CA ARG A 192 28.43 -14.51 10.37
C ARG A 192 28.71 -15.89 9.76
N ASN A 193 27.93 -16.89 10.14
CA ASN A 193 28.16 -18.29 9.78
C ASN A 193 27.28 -18.78 8.63
N LEU A 194 26.07 -18.23 8.50
CA LEU A 194 25.07 -18.68 7.53
C LEU A 194 24.89 -17.72 6.35
N GLY A 195 25.55 -16.57 6.36
CA GLY A 195 25.25 -15.48 5.44
C GLY A 195 23.91 -14.80 5.77
N PRO A 196 23.30 -14.06 4.84
CA PRO A 196 22.00 -13.44 5.05
C PRO A 196 20.91 -14.50 5.13
N VAL A 197 20.14 -14.51 6.22
CA VAL A 197 19.02 -15.41 6.45
C VAL A 197 17.72 -14.62 6.31
N CYS A 198 16.88 -14.97 5.34
CA CYS A 198 15.54 -14.39 5.23
C CYS A 198 14.67 -14.88 6.39
N ILE A 199 14.10 -13.95 7.17
CA ILE A 199 13.25 -14.28 8.32
C ILE A 199 12.00 -15.02 7.86
N HIS A 200 11.32 -14.46 6.87
CA HIS A 200 10.19 -15.09 6.20
C HIS A 200 9.97 -14.45 4.82
N PRO A 201 9.70 -15.23 3.75
CA PRO A 201 9.50 -14.70 2.41
C PRO A 201 8.40 -13.64 2.31
N ILE A 202 7.37 -13.71 3.18
CA ILE A 202 6.31 -12.71 3.18
C ILE A 202 6.79 -11.31 3.54
N LEU A 203 7.77 -11.20 4.45
CA LEU A 203 8.34 -9.91 4.83
C LEU A 203 9.10 -9.31 3.65
N LEU A 204 9.86 -10.16 2.94
CA LEU A 204 10.54 -9.78 1.71
C LEU A 204 9.54 -9.30 0.65
N PHE A 205 8.50 -10.06 0.36
CA PHE A 205 7.50 -9.68 -0.64
C PHE A 205 6.82 -8.35 -0.32
N ARG A 206 6.52 -8.10 0.96
CA ARG A 206 5.90 -6.83 1.39
C ARG A 206 6.85 -5.65 1.34
N LEU A 207 8.12 -5.86 1.67
CA LEU A 207 9.15 -4.86 1.45
C LEU A 207 9.24 -4.50 -0.04
N LEU A 208 9.35 -5.50 -0.92
CA LEU A 208 9.58 -5.29 -2.34
C LEU A 208 8.42 -4.55 -3.03
N GLU A 209 7.23 -4.54 -2.44
CA GLU A 209 6.08 -3.79 -2.97
C GLU A 209 6.29 -2.26 -2.94
N THR A 210 7.09 -1.73 -2.01
CA THR A 210 7.23 -0.27 -1.82
C THR A 210 8.65 0.22 -1.51
N VAL A 211 9.65 -0.66 -1.40
CA VAL A 211 10.99 -0.31 -0.91
C VAL A 211 11.65 0.83 -1.68
N LEU A 212 11.50 0.91 -3.01
CA LEU A 212 12.14 1.98 -3.77
C LEU A 212 11.54 3.34 -3.47
N PHE A 213 10.21 3.39 -3.36
CA PHE A 213 9.51 4.60 -2.92
C PHE A 213 9.97 5.00 -1.52
N ASP A 214 10.04 4.04 -0.59
CA ASP A 214 10.40 4.29 0.81
C ASP A 214 11.83 4.80 0.97
N LEU A 215 12.77 4.19 0.25
CA LEU A 215 14.17 4.61 0.26
C LEU A 215 14.34 6.00 -0.38
N ALA A 216 13.74 6.24 -1.55
CA ALA A 216 13.85 7.54 -2.23
C ALA A 216 13.26 8.68 -1.40
N ARG A 217 12.08 8.45 -0.80
CA ARG A 217 11.42 9.38 0.11
C ARG A 217 12.21 9.62 1.39
N GLY A 218 12.86 8.58 1.92
CA GLY A 218 13.65 8.64 3.15
C GLY A 218 14.91 9.52 3.06
N ILE A 219 15.37 9.87 1.85
CA ILE A 219 16.50 10.79 1.65
C ILE A 219 16.06 12.24 1.89
N ASP A 220 15.02 12.67 1.19
CA ASP A 220 14.41 14.00 1.36
C ASP A 220 12.97 13.99 0.86
N SER A 221 12.03 13.90 1.81
CA SER A 221 10.62 13.66 1.53
C SER A 221 9.97 14.75 0.68
N ARG A 222 10.16 16.03 1.02
CA ARG A 222 9.43 17.13 0.34
C ARG A 222 9.82 17.28 -1.14
N PRO A 223 11.11 17.39 -1.51
CA PRO A 223 11.51 17.47 -2.91
C PRO A 223 11.22 16.19 -3.67
N PHE A 224 11.35 15.02 -3.02
CA PHE A 224 10.93 13.76 -3.64
C PHE A 224 9.45 13.78 -4.01
N MET A 225 8.56 14.16 -3.08
CA MET A 225 7.12 14.17 -3.32
C MET A 225 6.69 15.16 -4.42
N ASN A 226 7.40 16.29 -4.57
CA ASN A 226 7.16 17.25 -5.65
C ASN A 226 7.43 16.66 -7.05
N GLU A 227 8.38 15.72 -7.16
CA GLU A 227 8.72 15.04 -8.42
C GLU A 227 7.91 13.74 -8.60
N PHE A 228 7.66 13.02 -7.50
CA PHE A 228 6.92 11.77 -7.50
C PHE A 228 5.44 11.95 -7.83
N GLY A 229 4.78 12.99 -7.29
CA GLY A 229 3.36 13.25 -7.54
C GLY A 229 3.01 13.27 -9.05
N PRO A 230 3.65 14.16 -9.84
CA PRO A 230 3.45 14.20 -11.30
C PRO A 230 3.83 12.89 -12.01
N ALA A 231 4.88 12.20 -11.57
CA ALA A 231 5.27 10.92 -12.16
C ALA A 231 4.22 9.82 -11.89
N PHE A 232 3.64 9.80 -10.69
CA PHE A 232 2.58 8.87 -10.32
C PHE A 232 1.28 9.18 -11.07
N GLU A 233 0.92 10.45 -11.22
CA GLU A 233 -0.21 10.87 -12.06
C GLU A 233 -0.02 10.40 -13.51
N ASN A 234 1.15 10.66 -14.11
CA ASN A 234 1.46 10.20 -15.46
C ASN A 234 1.38 8.69 -15.60
N TYR A 235 1.86 7.95 -14.59
CA TYR A 235 1.71 6.50 -14.56
C TYR A 235 0.24 6.06 -14.56
N LEU A 236 -0.63 6.68 -13.75
CA LEU A 236 -2.05 6.33 -13.74
C LEU A 236 -2.75 6.67 -15.07
N ALA A 237 -2.30 7.72 -15.76
CA ALA A 237 -2.78 8.02 -17.10
C ALA A 237 -2.43 6.90 -18.09
N GLU A 238 -1.20 6.39 -18.06
CA GLU A 238 -0.76 5.24 -18.87
C GLU A 238 -1.54 3.96 -18.53
N VAL A 239 -1.93 3.77 -17.27
CA VAL A 239 -2.84 2.68 -16.88
C VAL A 239 -4.23 2.88 -17.50
N LEU A 240 -4.77 4.10 -17.51
CA LEU A 240 -6.09 4.40 -18.06
C LEU A 240 -6.18 4.27 -19.58
N GLU A 241 -5.07 4.37 -20.32
CA GLU A 241 -5.01 4.16 -21.77
C GLU A 241 -5.56 2.77 -22.18
N ASP A 242 -5.44 1.78 -21.30
CA ASP A 242 -5.93 0.42 -21.52
C ASP A 242 -7.46 0.32 -21.68
N LEU A 243 -8.20 1.32 -21.21
CA LEU A 243 -9.66 1.37 -21.35
C LEU A 243 -10.11 1.71 -22.77
N ASN A 244 -9.23 2.22 -23.65
CA ASN A 244 -9.56 2.71 -24.99
C ASN A 244 -10.73 3.73 -25.01
N VAL A 245 -10.84 4.55 -23.97
CA VAL A 245 -11.84 5.64 -23.86
C VAL A 245 -11.14 6.99 -23.73
N GLN A 246 -11.86 8.07 -24.00
CA GLN A 246 -11.35 9.42 -23.76
C GLN A 246 -11.20 9.68 -22.26
N VAL A 247 -9.95 9.87 -21.83
CA VAL A 247 -9.60 10.30 -20.48
C VAL A 247 -9.39 11.81 -20.50
N ILE A 248 -10.17 12.56 -19.72
CA ILE A 248 -10.02 14.01 -19.58
C ILE A 248 -9.05 14.26 -18.44
N ARG A 249 -7.87 14.82 -18.73
CA ARG A 249 -6.83 15.15 -17.72
C ARG A 249 -7.10 16.49 -17.04
N GLU A 250 -6.41 16.75 -15.93
CA GLU A 250 -6.54 17.94 -15.08
C GLU A 250 -6.60 19.25 -15.89
N ASP A 251 -5.63 19.49 -16.78
CA ASP A 251 -5.55 20.70 -17.60
C ASP A 251 -6.75 20.90 -18.53
N GLU A 252 -7.30 19.82 -19.08
CA GLU A 252 -8.51 19.88 -19.91
C GLU A 252 -9.74 20.05 -19.02
N LEU A 253 -9.84 19.27 -17.94
CA LEU A 253 -10.96 19.30 -17.01
C LEU A 253 -11.10 20.70 -16.40
N SER A 254 -10.00 21.27 -15.90
CA SER A 254 -9.93 22.61 -15.32
C SER A 254 -10.46 23.69 -16.27
N ARG A 255 -10.12 23.60 -17.57
CA ARG A 255 -10.62 24.53 -18.60
C ARG A 255 -12.11 24.36 -18.91
N ARG A 256 -12.67 23.18 -18.67
CA ARG A 256 -14.10 22.87 -18.88
C ARG A 256 -14.98 23.18 -17.68
N LEU A 257 -14.42 23.19 -16.47
CA LEU A 257 -15.15 23.47 -15.24
C LEU A 257 -15.61 24.93 -15.17
N ILE A 258 -16.76 25.15 -14.56
CA ILE A 258 -17.35 26.48 -14.37
C ILE A 258 -16.66 27.19 -13.21
N GLY A 259 -15.91 28.26 -13.49
CA GLY A 259 -15.22 29.08 -12.50
C GLY A 259 -13.90 28.49 -12.01
N VAL A 260 -13.22 29.21 -11.10
CA VAL A 260 -11.89 28.83 -10.57
C VAL A 260 -12.04 28.00 -9.30
N GLY A 261 -11.22 26.95 -9.14
CA GLY A 261 -11.23 26.11 -7.95
C GLY A 261 -10.43 24.81 -8.11
N GLN A 262 -10.42 23.99 -7.06
CA GLN A 262 -9.74 22.70 -7.02
C GLN A 262 -10.37 21.69 -7.99
N VAL A 263 -9.53 20.96 -8.73
CA VAL A 263 -9.92 20.02 -9.79
C VAL A 263 -9.21 18.69 -9.55
N VAL A 264 -9.87 17.56 -9.78
CA VAL A 264 -9.24 16.23 -9.73
C VAL A 264 -8.38 15.97 -10.97
N ASP A 265 -7.47 15.00 -10.88
CA ASP A 265 -6.49 14.73 -11.94
C ASP A 265 -7.12 14.16 -13.23
N PHE A 266 -8.18 13.35 -13.11
CA PHE A 266 -8.86 12.77 -14.27
C PHE A 266 -10.38 12.70 -14.15
N ALA A 267 -11.03 12.72 -15.31
CA ALA A 267 -12.43 12.39 -15.49
C ALA A 267 -12.59 11.38 -16.65
N VAL A 268 -13.28 10.27 -16.37
CA VAL A 268 -13.64 9.24 -17.36
C VAL A 268 -15.17 9.18 -17.45
N ALA A 269 -15.70 9.63 -18.58
CA ALA A 269 -17.13 9.67 -18.82
C ALA A 269 -17.60 8.41 -19.57
N SER A 270 -18.74 7.90 -19.15
CA SER A 270 -19.56 6.91 -19.86
C SER A 270 -20.96 7.51 -20.11
N ASP A 271 -21.84 6.78 -20.78
CA ASP A 271 -23.18 7.28 -21.11
C ASP A 271 -23.98 7.64 -19.84
N ASP A 272 -23.96 6.78 -18.82
CA ASP A 272 -24.78 6.94 -17.61
C ASP A 272 -24.02 7.48 -16.38
N ALA A 273 -22.69 7.43 -16.42
CA ALA A 273 -21.87 7.68 -15.24
C ALA A 273 -20.56 8.43 -15.55
N LEU A 274 -20.10 9.19 -14.56
CA LEU A 274 -18.81 9.89 -14.55
C LEU A 274 -17.94 9.33 -13.41
N VAL A 275 -16.71 8.94 -13.73
CA VAL A 275 -15.70 8.55 -12.72
C VAL A 275 -14.66 9.65 -12.63
N LEU A 276 -14.58 10.28 -11.46
CA LEU A 276 -13.54 11.24 -11.09
C LEU A 276 -12.40 10.49 -10.42
N ILE A 277 -11.16 10.81 -10.77
CA ILE A 277 -9.98 10.09 -10.27
C ILE A 277 -8.94 11.12 -9.81
N ASP A 278 -8.37 10.91 -8.64
CA ASP A 278 -7.33 11.75 -8.04
C ASP A 278 -6.20 10.88 -7.52
N ALA A 279 -4.96 11.21 -7.86
CA ALA A 279 -3.75 10.49 -7.53
C ALA A 279 -3.11 11.09 -6.27
N LYS A 280 -2.78 10.22 -5.31
CA LYS A 280 -2.15 10.63 -4.06
C LYS A 280 -0.98 9.69 -3.72
N GLY A 281 0.23 10.24 -3.73
CA GLY A 281 1.42 9.55 -3.22
C GLY A 281 1.46 9.53 -1.68
N ILE A 282 0.40 9.01 -1.05
CA ILE A 282 0.17 9.12 0.40
C ILE A 282 1.39 8.65 1.20
N GLU A 283 1.70 9.46 2.21
CA GLU A 283 2.87 9.37 3.09
C GLU A 283 2.80 8.21 4.08
N GLY A 284 1.59 7.73 4.37
CA GLY A 284 1.30 6.79 5.42
C GLY A 284 2.10 5.51 5.25
N HIS A 285 3.18 5.37 6.02
CA HIS A 285 3.50 4.05 6.54
C HIS A 285 2.25 3.52 7.23
N TYR A 286 2.07 2.20 7.22
CA TYR A 286 1.03 1.50 7.99
C TYR A 286 0.86 2.14 9.40
N ASP A 287 1.98 2.47 10.06
CA ASP A 287 2.15 3.17 11.34
C ASP A 287 1.31 4.46 11.51
N GLU A 288 1.02 5.20 10.44
CA GLU A 288 0.34 6.48 10.51
C GLU A 288 -1.20 6.40 10.55
N LEU A 289 -1.76 5.29 10.07
CA LEU A 289 -3.21 5.05 9.97
C LEU A 289 -3.77 4.17 11.11
N TYR A 290 -2.89 3.76 12.04
CA TYR A 290 -3.18 2.92 13.21
C TYR A 290 -3.24 3.65 14.54
N HIS A 291 -3.14 4.96 14.50
CA HIS A 291 -3.42 5.74 15.68
C HIS A 291 -4.87 5.47 16.14
N ASN A 292 -4.96 4.91 17.34
CA ASN A 292 -6.22 4.58 17.99
C ASN A 292 -6.99 5.82 18.46
N LEU A 293 -6.36 7.00 18.36
CA LEU A 293 -6.94 8.29 18.69
C LEU A 293 -7.55 8.90 17.41
N PRO A 294 -8.88 9.04 17.34
CA PRO A 294 -9.54 9.61 16.18
C PRO A 294 -9.04 11.02 15.82
N GLU A 295 -8.59 11.83 16.79
CA GLU A 295 -8.06 13.18 16.54
C GLU A 295 -6.74 13.18 15.78
N GLU A 296 -5.79 12.31 16.16
CA GLU A 296 -4.50 12.18 15.49
C GLU A 296 -4.66 11.58 14.09
N LEU A 297 -5.52 10.56 13.98
CA LEU A 297 -5.87 9.95 12.71
C LEU A 297 -6.56 10.97 11.79
N ALA A 298 -7.55 11.70 12.29
CA ALA A 298 -8.25 12.75 11.52
C ALA A 298 -7.28 13.85 11.06
N ALA A 299 -6.34 14.29 11.90
CA ALA A 299 -5.34 15.28 11.52
C ALA A 299 -4.48 14.83 10.34
N ARG A 300 -4.11 13.54 10.27
CA ARG A 300 -3.34 12.96 9.14
C ARG A 300 -4.21 12.73 7.90
N LEU A 301 -5.46 12.32 8.09
CA LEU A 301 -6.40 12.15 6.99
C LEU A 301 -6.77 13.51 6.34
N ARG A 302 -6.79 14.60 7.10
CA ARG A 302 -7.04 15.98 6.61
C ARG A 302 -6.07 16.42 5.54
N THR A 303 -4.80 16.04 5.64
CA THR A 303 -3.78 16.44 4.67
C THR A 303 -3.74 15.54 3.43
N SER A 304 -4.47 14.42 3.44
CA SER A 304 -4.47 13.39 2.40
C SER A 304 -5.88 13.09 1.88
N LEU A 305 -6.53 12.03 2.37
CA LEU A 305 -7.80 11.50 1.86
C LEU A 305 -8.97 12.47 1.99
N LEU A 306 -9.08 13.17 3.12
CA LEU A 306 -10.17 14.13 3.34
C LEU A 306 -10.05 15.34 2.40
N ARG A 307 -8.82 15.80 2.13
CA ARG A 307 -8.58 16.85 1.14
C ARG A 307 -8.95 16.41 -0.27
N ALA A 308 -8.69 15.15 -0.63
CA ALA A 308 -9.08 14.58 -1.91
C ALA A 308 -10.61 14.53 -2.06
N VAL A 309 -11.34 14.21 -0.99
CA VAL A 309 -12.81 14.27 -0.94
C VAL A 309 -13.31 15.71 -1.18
N ASP A 310 -12.73 16.70 -0.52
CA ASP A 310 -13.11 18.11 -0.71
C ASP A 310 -12.88 18.56 -2.17
N GLN A 311 -11.74 18.18 -2.76
CA GLN A 311 -11.39 18.44 -4.15
C GLN A 311 -12.37 17.80 -5.14
N ALA A 312 -12.81 16.55 -4.87
CA ALA A 312 -13.82 15.88 -5.67
C ALA A 312 -15.19 16.57 -5.59
N ILE A 313 -15.65 16.94 -4.39
CA ILE A 313 -16.91 17.66 -4.19
C ILE A 313 -16.86 19.03 -4.90
N ALA A 314 -15.76 19.76 -4.77
CA ALA A 314 -15.55 21.04 -5.44
C ALA A 314 -15.50 20.91 -6.98
N THR A 315 -14.98 19.79 -7.49
CA THR A 315 -15.03 19.46 -8.92
C THR A 315 -16.47 19.24 -9.38
N VAL A 316 -17.22 18.40 -8.66
CA VAL A 316 -18.61 18.05 -8.98
C VAL A 316 -19.51 19.29 -9.03
N ALA A 317 -19.34 20.21 -8.07
CA ALA A 317 -20.11 21.45 -8.00
C ALA A 317 -19.93 22.35 -9.24
N ARG A 318 -18.81 22.19 -9.96
CA ARG A 318 -18.43 23.01 -11.12
C ARG A 318 -18.58 22.28 -12.47
N LEU A 319 -19.13 21.06 -12.48
CA LEU A 319 -19.28 20.28 -13.70
C LEU A 319 -20.20 20.99 -14.72
N PRO A 320 -19.75 21.15 -15.98
CA PRO A 320 -20.57 21.67 -17.06
C PRO A 320 -21.64 20.63 -17.46
N ALA A 321 -22.69 21.09 -18.15
CA ALA A 321 -23.88 20.27 -18.46
C ALA A 321 -23.55 18.98 -19.24
N ASP A 322 -22.56 19.04 -20.14
CA ASP A 322 -22.11 17.93 -20.99
C ASP A 322 -21.34 16.84 -20.23
N LEU A 323 -20.79 17.16 -19.04
CA LEU A 323 -20.11 16.19 -18.16
C LEU A 323 -20.98 15.69 -17.02
N ARG A 324 -22.14 16.31 -16.77
CA ARG A 324 -23.06 15.83 -15.73
C ARG A 324 -23.64 14.47 -16.12
N ARG A 325 -23.71 13.57 -15.15
CA ARG A 325 -24.23 12.21 -15.30
C ARG A 325 -25.13 11.86 -14.12
N ASN A 326 -25.97 10.84 -14.29
CA ASN A 326 -26.89 10.38 -13.25
C ASN A 326 -26.12 9.78 -12.06
N ALA A 327 -25.04 9.07 -12.35
CA ALA A 327 -24.12 8.57 -11.35
C ALA A 327 -22.76 9.27 -11.47
N ILE A 328 -22.23 9.72 -10.33
CA ILE A 328 -20.88 10.26 -10.23
C ILE A 328 -20.16 9.49 -9.13
N TYR A 329 -19.01 8.91 -9.48
CA TYR A 329 -18.14 8.18 -8.57
C TYR A 329 -16.81 8.90 -8.44
N PHE A 330 -16.13 8.67 -7.33
CA PHE A 330 -14.81 9.21 -7.06
C PHE A 330 -13.85 8.10 -6.64
N LEU A 331 -12.68 8.05 -7.27
CA LEU A 331 -11.57 7.17 -6.93
C LEU A 331 -10.38 8.01 -6.48
N CYS A 332 -10.01 7.94 -5.20
CA CYS A 332 -8.75 8.49 -4.72
C CYS A 332 -7.70 7.38 -4.74
N VAL A 333 -6.88 7.36 -5.79
CA VAL A 333 -5.87 6.33 -6.02
C VAL A 333 -4.61 6.64 -5.23
N THR A 334 -4.22 5.72 -4.37
CA THR A 334 -3.10 5.87 -3.43
C THR A 334 -1.93 5.00 -3.87
N PHE A 335 -0.68 5.46 -3.71
CA PHE A 335 0.45 4.60 -4.10
C PHE A 335 0.53 3.31 -3.26
N LYS A 336 0.23 3.41 -1.95
CA LYS A 336 0.22 2.30 -1.00
C LYS A 336 -1.20 1.99 -0.51
N GLN A 337 -1.40 0.76 -0.03
CA GLN A 337 -2.67 0.34 0.58
C GLN A 337 -2.96 1.09 1.89
N VAL A 338 -4.15 1.70 1.99
CA VAL A 338 -4.58 2.47 3.18
C VAL A 338 -5.70 1.79 4.00
N VAL A 339 -6.20 0.63 3.54
CA VAL A 339 -7.28 -0.15 4.20
C VAL A 339 -8.47 0.74 4.59
N VAL A 340 -8.87 1.59 3.64
CA VAL A 340 -10.08 2.38 3.64
C VAL A 340 -10.78 2.02 2.34
N THR A 341 -11.94 1.37 2.40
CA THR A 341 -12.61 0.89 1.18
C THR A 341 -13.36 1.99 0.48
N ASP A 342 -14.14 2.75 1.26
CA ASP A 342 -15.11 3.72 0.78
C ASP A 342 -15.23 4.93 1.71
N GLY A 343 -16.02 5.93 1.31
CA GLY A 343 -16.21 7.16 2.08
C GLY A 343 -16.92 6.97 3.41
N LEU A 344 -17.72 5.91 3.56
CA LEU A 344 -18.32 5.56 4.86
C LEU A 344 -17.23 5.06 5.82
N ALA A 345 -16.37 4.15 5.35
CA ALA A 345 -15.22 3.68 6.10
C ALA A 345 -14.28 4.83 6.48
N LEU A 346 -14.01 5.76 5.54
CA LEU A 346 -13.19 6.94 5.83
C LEU A 346 -13.83 7.83 6.91
N ARG A 347 -15.15 8.06 6.82
CA ARG A 347 -15.88 8.85 7.81
C ARG A 347 -15.80 8.19 9.19
N GLU A 348 -15.99 6.87 9.29
CA GLU A 348 -15.90 6.10 10.54
C GLU A 348 -14.56 6.29 11.26
N LEU A 349 -13.46 6.54 10.55
CA LEU A 349 -12.16 6.83 11.15
C LEU A 349 -12.10 8.16 11.91
N THR A 350 -13.07 9.02 11.69
CA THR A 350 -13.12 10.36 12.28
C THR A 350 -14.14 10.50 13.40
N VAL A 351 -14.81 9.39 13.80
CA VAL A 351 -15.81 9.37 14.88
C VAL A 351 -15.27 10.05 16.14
N GLY A 352 -16.07 10.94 16.73
CA GLY A 352 -15.67 11.69 17.93
C GLY A 352 -14.86 12.96 17.64
N THR A 353 -14.57 13.27 16.38
CA THR A 353 -13.89 14.51 15.97
C THR A 353 -14.83 15.47 15.22
N THR A 354 -14.37 16.70 14.98
CA THR A 354 -15.10 17.65 14.13
C THR A 354 -15.27 17.18 12.68
N GLU A 355 -14.38 16.30 12.18
CA GLU A 355 -14.48 15.77 10.82
C GLU A 355 -15.66 14.81 10.64
N TRP A 356 -16.10 14.12 11.71
CA TRP A 356 -17.25 13.21 11.65
C TRP A 356 -18.56 13.90 11.22
N ALA A 357 -18.71 15.16 11.66
CA ALA A 357 -19.87 16.01 11.42
C ALA A 357 -19.61 17.05 10.32
N HIS A 358 -18.53 16.92 9.55
CA HIS A 358 -18.22 17.88 8.49
C HIS A 358 -19.27 17.79 7.36
N PRO A 359 -19.74 18.93 6.79
CA PRO A 359 -20.76 18.95 5.72
C PRO A 359 -20.42 18.18 4.44
N ARG A 360 -19.16 17.74 4.29
CA ARG A 360 -18.69 16.95 3.13
C ARG A 360 -19.45 15.63 3.00
N TRP A 361 -19.88 15.08 4.13
CA TRP A 361 -20.58 13.80 4.19
C TRP A 361 -22.07 13.89 3.81
N ASP A 362 -22.61 15.11 3.73
CA ASP A 362 -24.02 15.38 3.37
C ASP A 362 -24.18 15.72 1.88
N SER A 363 -23.13 15.52 1.07
CA SER A 363 -23.17 15.70 -0.37
C SER A 363 -24.17 14.71 -1.01
N ASN A 364 -25.24 15.25 -1.61
CA ASN A 364 -26.27 14.45 -2.29
C ASN A 364 -25.85 13.97 -3.68
N VAL A 365 -24.82 14.59 -4.28
CA VAL A 365 -24.38 14.27 -5.64
C VAL A 365 -23.28 13.21 -5.62
N LEU A 366 -22.26 13.44 -4.79
CA LEU A 366 -21.19 12.50 -4.52
C LEU A 366 -21.31 12.06 -3.06
N THR A 367 -22.10 11.02 -2.83
CA THR A 367 -22.32 10.45 -1.49
C THR A 367 -21.08 9.68 -1.02
N PRO A 368 -20.89 9.48 0.29
CA PRO A 368 -19.72 8.75 0.80
C PRO A 368 -19.59 7.32 0.24
N ALA A 369 -20.71 6.64 -0.02
CA ALA A 369 -20.71 5.29 -0.62
C ALA A 369 -20.17 5.26 -2.06
N ARG A 370 -20.19 6.40 -2.78
CA ARG A 370 -19.68 6.53 -4.16
C ARG A 370 -18.22 7.00 -4.23
N MET A 371 -17.55 7.13 -3.09
CA MET A 371 -16.12 7.46 -2.98
C MET A 371 -15.37 6.19 -2.62
N LEU A 372 -14.40 5.76 -3.43
CA LEU A 372 -13.55 4.60 -3.18
C LEU A 372 -12.09 5.04 -3.08
N PHE A 373 -11.29 4.30 -2.30
CA PHE A 373 -9.88 4.65 -2.03
C PHE A 373 -8.91 3.52 -2.40
N PRO A 374 -8.81 3.16 -3.69
CA PRO A 374 -7.92 2.07 -4.12
C PRO A 374 -6.45 2.43 -3.94
N SER A 375 -5.63 1.42 -3.66
CA SER A 375 -4.20 1.46 -3.96
C SER A 375 -3.96 1.41 -5.47
N ALA A 376 -2.73 1.72 -5.92
CA ALA A 376 -2.32 1.62 -7.32
C ALA A 376 -2.63 0.22 -7.88
N PHE A 377 -2.28 -0.83 -7.14
CA PHE A 377 -2.58 -2.21 -7.49
C PHE A 377 -4.09 -2.48 -7.66
N GLU A 378 -4.92 -1.95 -6.76
CA GLU A 378 -6.38 -2.12 -6.84
C GLU A 378 -6.97 -1.37 -8.02
N PHE A 379 -6.46 -0.17 -8.30
CA PHE A 379 -6.87 0.62 -9.45
C PHE A 379 -6.49 -0.07 -10.77
N GLU A 380 -5.27 -0.59 -10.88
CA GLU A 380 -4.82 -1.41 -12.01
C GLU A 380 -5.72 -2.63 -12.20
N SER A 381 -6.11 -3.29 -11.10
CA SER A 381 -7.01 -4.44 -11.12
C SER A 381 -8.42 -4.05 -11.59
N ILE A 382 -8.94 -2.91 -11.16
CA ILE A 382 -10.23 -2.36 -11.61
C ILE A 382 -10.20 -2.08 -13.12
N VAL A 383 -9.14 -1.44 -13.60
CA VAL A 383 -8.94 -1.16 -15.04
C VAL A 383 -8.81 -2.44 -15.85
N ALA A 384 -7.99 -3.39 -15.38
CA ALA A 384 -7.84 -4.70 -16.01
C ALA A 384 -9.17 -5.46 -16.07
N LEU A 385 -9.98 -5.41 -15.02
CA LEU A 385 -11.30 -6.05 -15.00
C LEU A 385 -12.25 -5.39 -16.00
N ALA A 386 -12.30 -4.06 -16.06
CA ALA A 386 -13.13 -3.33 -17.02
C ALA A 386 -12.76 -3.69 -18.46
N LYS A 387 -11.45 -3.71 -18.77
CA LYS A 387 -10.91 -4.13 -20.07
C LYS A 387 -11.26 -5.58 -20.41
N THR A 388 -11.05 -6.50 -19.45
CA THR A 388 -11.32 -7.94 -19.63
C THR A 388 -12.80 -8.21 -19.89
N GLN A 389 -13.67 -7.52 -19.18
CA GLN A 389 -15.12 -7.65 -19.32
C GLN A 389 -15.69 -6.83 -20.49
N GLN A 390 -14.87 -5.98 -21.12
CA GLN A 390 -15.28 -5.04 -22.17
C GLN A 390 -16.44 -4.14 -21.73
N VAL A 391 -16.39 -3.67 -20.47
CA VAL A 391 -17.37 -2.75 -19.89
C VAL A 391 -16.71 -1.43 -19.51
N PRO A 392 -17.46 -0.32 -19.44
CA PRO A 392 -16.93 0.93 -18.89
C PRO A 392 -16.43 0.74 -17.46
N ILE A 393 -15.34 1.44 -17.09
CA ILE A 393 -14.83 1.42 -15.70
C ILE A 393 -15.91 1.83 -14.68
N SER A 394 -16.83 2.70 -15.08
CA SER A 394 -17.97 3.10 -14.26
C SER A 394 -18.89 1.93 -13.88
N GLN A 395 -19.02 0.91 -14.74
CA GLN A 395 -19.79 -0.29 -14.42
C GLN A 395 -19.10 -1.11 -13.33
N VAL A 396 -17.77 -1.31 -13.42
CA VAL A 396 -17.01 -2.01 -12.39
C VAL A 396 -17.09 -1.27 -11.05
N VAL A 397 -16.99 0.06 -11.07
CA VAL A 397 -17.12 0.88 -9.86
C VAL A 397 -18.54 0.80 -9.29
N CYS A 398 -19.57 0.86 -10.15
CA CYS A 398 -20.97 0.70 -9.74
C CYS A 398 -21.20 -0.65 -9.04
N ASP A 399 -20.68 -1.73 -9.62
CA ASP A 399 -20.74 -3.08 -9.05
C ASP A 399 -20.10 -3.15 -7.66
N ILE A 400 -18.92 -2.54 -7.48
CA ILE A 400 -18.22 -2.49 -6.18
C ILE A 400 -19.05 -1.72 -5.15
N VAL A 401 -19.61 -0.58 -5.53
CA VAL A 401 -20.47 0.23 -4.65
C VAL A 401 -21.72 -0.57 -4.24
N ALA A 402 -22.37 -1.24 -5.19
CA ALA A 402 -23.53 -2.08 -4.91
C ALA A 402 -23.19 -3.27 -4.00
N ASP A 403 -22.04 -3.91 -4.20
CA ASP A 403 -21.56 -4.99 -3.33
C ASP A 403 -21.30 -4.47 -1.90
N ASN A 404 -20.76 -3.25 -1.74
CA ASN A 404 -20.48 -2.64 -0.44
C ASN A 404 -21.74 -2.19 0.32
N ASP A 405 -22.80 -1.85 -0.40
CA ASP A 405 -24.12 -1.54 0.20
C ASP A 405 -24.78 -2.79 0.81
N ASN A 406 -24.35 -4.00 0.44
CA ASN A 406 -24.82 -5.25 1.01
C ASN A 406 -23.85 -5.79 2.07
N PRO A 407 -24.22 -5.87 3.36
CA PRO A 407 -23.34 -6.36 4.43
C PRO A 407 -22.73 -7.75 4.18
N GLY A 408 -23.42 -8.64 3.45
CA GLY A 408 -22.91 -9.98 3.13
C GLY A 408 -21.90 -10.01 1.99
N ALA A 409 -21.87 -8.96 1.16
CA ALA A 409 -20.97 -8.85 0.00
C ALA A 409 -19.82 -7.85 0.22
N ARG A 410 -19.97 -6.91 1.17
CA ARG A 410 -18.96 -5.92 1.56
C ARG A 410 -17.61 -6.56 1.83
N LYS A 411 -16.55 -5.95 1.30
CA LYS A 411 -15.16 -6.39 1.48
C LYS A 411 -14.37 -5.38 2.30
N LEU A 412 -13.22 -5.81 2.84
CA LEU A 412 -12.31 -4.95 3.60
C LEU A 412 -11.23 -4.33 2.70
N LEU A 413 -10.94 -4.95 1.55
CA LEU A 413 -10.07 -4.41 0.52
C LEU A 413 -10.78 -4.41 -0.82
N LEU A 414 -10.47 -3.45 -1.68
CA LEU A 414 -11.09 -3.35 -3.01
C LEU A 414 -10.61 -4.46 -3.94
N GLU A 415 -9.37 -4.95 -3.76
CA GLU A 415 -8.86 -6.10 -4.53
C GLU A 415 -9.73 -7.35 -4.34
N GLN A 416 -10.39 -7.50 -3.20
CA GLN A 416 -11.25 -8.66 -2.92
C GLN A 416 -12.52 -8.67 -3.79
N HIS A 417 -13.05 -7.49 -4.16
CA HIS A 417 -14.17 -7.41 -5.11
C HIS A 417 -13.73 -7.88 -6.49
N VAL A 418 -12.56 -7.42 -6.95
CA VAL A 418 -12.05 -7.72 -8.29
C VAL A 418 -11.65 -9.20 -8.39
N MET A 419 -10.86 -9.70 -7.43
CA MET A 419 -10.44 -11.11 -7.39
C MET A 419 -11.62 -12.07 -7.20
N GLY A 420 -12.66 -11.65 -6.47
CA GLY A 420 -13.89 -12.43 -6.28
C GLY A 420 -14.62 -12.76 -7.58
N ARG A 421 -14.44 -11.94 -8.63
CA ARG A 421 -15.03 -12.17 -9.96
C ARG A 421 -14.34 -13.29 -10.75
N ARG A 422 -13.17 -13.78 -10.30
CA ARG A 422 -12.39 -14.87 -10.92
C ARG A 422 -12.12 -14.70 -12.43
N ALA A 423 -12.08 -13.46 -12.91
CA ALA A 423 -11.69 -13.14 -14.27
C ALA A 423 -10.16 -13.35 -14.43
N PRO A 424 -9.68 -13.80 -15.60
CA PRO A 424 -8.25 -13.80 -15.91
C PRO A 424 -7.82 -12.35 -16.13
N LEU A 425 -7.18 -11.75 -15.13
CA LEU A 425 -6.73 -10.37 -15.19
C LEU A 425 -5.28 -10.32 -15.64
N ASP A 426 -5.05 -9.71 -16.79
CA ASP A 426 -3.71 -9.30 -17.19
C ASP A 426 -3.37 -7.96 -16.53
N ALA A 427 -2.10 -7.77 -16.14
CA ALA A 427 -1.64 -6.47 -15.69
C ALA A 427 -1.83 -5.42 -16.82
N PRO A 428 -2.06 -4.13 -16.50
CA PRO A 428 -2.14 -3.10 -17.53
C PRO A 428 -0.94 -3.08 -18.49
N ALA A 429 -1.15 -2.69 -19.75
CA ALA A 429 -0.12 -2.76 -20.80
C ALA A 429 1.20 -2.07 -20.41
N VAL A 430 1.11 -0.90 -19.76
CA VAL A 430 2.27 -0.17 -19.23
C VAL A 430 3.14 -1.02 -18.28
N ILE A 431 2.50 -1.83 -17.43
CA ILE A 431 3.18 -2.70 -16.47
C ILE A 431 3.80 -3.88 -17.20
N GLN A 432 3.08 -4.48 -18.15
CA GLN A 432 3.62 -5.57 -18.96
C GLN A 432 4.87 -5.13 -19.72
N TRP A 433 4.85 -3.92 -20.30
CA TRP A 433 6.01 -3.36 -20.98
C TRP A 433 7.18 -3.07 -20.04
N ALA A 434 6.90 -2.51 -18.86
CA ALA A 434 7.91 -2.29 -17.82
C ALA A 434 8.53 -3.63 -17.35
N ALA A 435 7.71 -4.66 -17.13
CA ALA A 435 8.17 -6.00 -16.77
C ALA A 435 9.01 -6.64 -17.88
N ASN A 436 8.64 -6.45 -19.14
CA ASN A 436 9.41 -6.92 -20.29
C ASN A 436 10.77 -6.25 -20.39
N ARG A 437 10.85 -4.92 -20.17
CA ARG A 437 12.12 -4.18 -20.17
C ARG A 437 13.02 -4.59 -19.00
N LEU A 438 12.45 -4.84 -17.82
CA LEU A 438 13.20 -5.39 -16.68
C LEU A 438 13.77 -6.79 -16.94
N ARG A 439 13.16 -7.56 -17.86
CA ARG A 439 13.62 -8.90 -18.22
C ARG A 439 14.67 -8.91 -19.31
N GLN A 440 14.76 -7.85 -20.12
CA GLN A 440 15.82 -7.66 -21.11
C GLN A 440 17.13 -7.28 -20.42
#